data_AF-A0A7V6N9S6-F1
#
_entry.id   AF-A0A7V6N9S6-F1
#
_cell.length_a   1.000
_cell.length_b   1.000
_cell.length_c   1.000
_cell.angle_alpha   90.00
_cell.angle_beta   90.00
_cell.angle_gamma   90.00
#
_symmetry.space_group_name_H-M   'P 1'
#
loop_
_entity.id
_entity.type
_entity.pdbx_description
1 polymer ?
#
loop_
_entity_poly.entity_id
_entity_poly.type
_entity_poly.pdbx_seq_one_letter_code
_entity_poly.pdbx_strand_id
1 'polypeptide(L)'
;SIVDYFARGSEGGIELAEKVVEMVEDEVCTSSGLYDWNDSVEDKIFKVASEIYGAEKVDYTPQAKLDLRRINRYGYDKLPICIAKTQKSLSDNPDLIGRPKDFLVTVRQIVISSGAGFLVPITGEIMRMPGLPKSPSAMTIDVELDGKISGLF
;
A
#
# COMPACT_ATOMS: atom_id res chain seq x y z
N SER A 1 3.86 -13.44 -21.43
CA SER A 1 3.32 -12.53 -22.46
C SER A 1 4.04 -11.23 -22.32
N ILE A 2 4.61 -10.76 -23.42
CA ILE A 2 5.26 -9.45 -23.47
C ILE A 2 4.17 -8.46 -23.83
N VAL A 3 4.17 -7.30 -23.19
CA VAL A 3 3.13 -6.29 -23.36
C VAL A 3 3.78 -5.01 -23.86
N ASP A 4 3.26 -4.45 -24.96
CA ASP A 4 3.84 -3.27 -25.63
C ASP A 4 2.76 -2.23 -26.02
N TYR A 5 1.73 -2.07 -25.19
CA TYR A 5 0.66 -1.12 -25.48
C TYR A 5 1.11 0.35 -25.40
N PHE A 6 2.25 0.65 -24.78
CA PHE A 6 2.79 2.01 -24.74
C PHE A 6 3.21 2.48 -26.13
N ALA A 7 3.87 1.62 -26.92
CA ALA A 7 4.29 1.95 -28.28
C ALA A 7 3.21 1.64 -29.32
N ARG A 8 2.42 0.58 -29.12
CA ARG A 8 1.49 0.05 -30.14
C ARG A 8 0.01 0.28 -29.84
N GLY A 9 -0.32 0.97 -28.76
CA GLY A 9 -1.70 1.14 -28.32
C GLY A 9 -2.36 -0.20 -28.00
N SER A 10 -3.65 -0.34 -28.29
CA SER A 10 -4.42 -1.56 -27.95
C SER A 10 -3.86 -2.84 -28.57
N GLU A 11 -3.27 -2.77 -29.77
CA GLU A 11 -2.70 -3.93 -30.46
C GLU A 11 -1.60 -4.63 -29.63
N GLY A 12 -0.79 -3.84 -28.90
CA GLY A 12 0.29 -4.36 -28.05
C GLY A 12 -0.18 -5.01 -26.75
N GLY A 13 -1.49 -5.05 -26.48
CA GLY A 13 -2.10 -5.63 -25.28
C GLY A 13 -2.99 -6.85 -25.53
N ILE A 14 -3.22 -7.26 -26.78
CA ILE A 14 -4.17 -8.33 -27.12
C ILE A 14 -3.80 -9.64 -26.44
N GLU A 15 -2.52 -10.04 -26.47
CA GLU A 15 -2.06 -11.30 -25.86
C GLU A 15 -2.31 -11.32 -24.34
N LEU A 16 -2.16 -10.18 -23.66
CA LEU A 16 -2.48 -10.08 -22.24
C LEU A 16 -3.99 -10.19 -22.02
N ALA A 17 -4.79 -9.53 -22.84
CA ALA A 17 -6.25 -9.53 -22.74
C ALA A 17 -6.82 -10.95 -22.92
N GLU A 18 -6.35 -11.69 -23.93
CA GLU A 18 -6.75 -13.08 -24.18
C GLU A 18 -6.44 -13.98 -22.98
N LYS A 19 -5.27 -13.84 -22.36
CA LYS A 19 -4.92 -14.60 -21.14
C LYS A 19 -5.76 -14.24 -19.93
N VAL A 20 -6.15 -12.97 -19.79
CA VAL A 20 -7.06 -12.55 -18.72
C VAL A 20 -8.43 -13.17 -18.92
N VAL A 21 -8.94 -13.22 -20.17
CA VAL A 21 -10.20 -13.90 -20.50
C VAL A 21 -10.11 -15.38 -20.16
N GLU A 22 -9.05 -16.06 -20.60
CA GLU A 22 -8.81 -17.49 -20.32
C GLU A 22 -8.81 -17.77 -18.81
N MET A 23 -8.08 -16.98 -18.01
CA MET A 23 -8.05 -17.15 -16.54
C MET A 23 -9.42 -16.94 -15.86
N VAL A 24 -10.27 -16.08 -16.42
CA VAL A 24 -11.63 -15.84 -15.91
C VAL A 24 -12.56 -16.98 -16.30
N GLU A 25 -12.46 -17.48 -17.53
CA GLU A 25 -13.28 -18.58 -18.06
C GLU A 25 -12.96 -19.92 -17.38
N ASP A 26 -11.71 -20.16 -17.00
CA ASP A 26 -11.27 -21.38 -16.33
C ASP A 26 -11.71 -21.49 -14.85
N GLU A 27 -12.43 -20.49 -14.32
CA GLU A 27 -12.96 -20.44 -12.94
C GLU A 27 -11.90 -20.77 -11.85
N VAL A 28 -10.62 -20.51 -12.13
CA VAL A 28 -9.50 -20.91 -11.24
C VAL A 28 -9.46 -20.11 -9.93
N CYS A 29 -10.28 -19.07 -9.82
CA CYS A 29 -10.22 -18.10 -8.72
C CYS A 29 -11.05 -18.52 -7.52
N THR A 30 -10.37 -18.86 -6.42
CA THR A 30 -10.98 -18.95 -5.09
C THR A 30 -10.52 -17.75 -4.26
N SER A 31 -11.46 -16.85 -3.94
CA SER A 31 -11.17 -15.66 -3.13
C SER A 31 -11.51 -15.92 -1.67
N SER A 32 -10.57 -15.62 -0.78
CA SER A 32 -10.78 -15.65 0.67
C SER A 32 -10.06 -14.48 1.34
N GLY A 33 -10.59 -14.03 2.47
CA GLY A 33 -9.92 -12.99 3.26
C GLY A 33 -8.71 -13.56 3.99
N LEU A 34 -7.64 -12.75 4.11
CA LEU A 34 -6.40 -13.15 4.78
C LEU A 34 -6.57 -13.38 6.29
N TYR A 35 -7.51 -12.67 6.93
CA TYR A 35 -7.72 -12.72 8.37
C TYR A 35 -9.21 -12.54 8.70
N ASP A 36 -9.60 -12.96 9.91
CA ASP A 36 -10.93 -12.73 10.44
C ASP A 36 -11.00 -11.33 11.06
N TRP A 37 -12.10 -10.62 10.85
CA TRP A 37 -12.28 -9.28 11.43
C TRP A 37 -12.42 -9.31 12.95
N ASN A 38 -12.68 -10.47 13.55
CA ASN A 38 -12.69 -10.69 14.99
C ASN A 38 -11.31 -11.07 15.57
N ASP A 39 -10.29 -11.27 14.74
CA ASP A 39 -8.92 -11.45 15.21
C ASP A 39 -8.47 -10.21 16.00
N SER A 40 -7.50 -10.39 16.90
CA SER A 40 -6.88 -9.24 17.58
C SER A 40 -6.22 -8.31 16.56
N VAL A 41 -6.11 -7.02 16.88
CA VAL A 41 -5.47 -6.05 15.97
C VAL A 41 -4.03 -6.47 15.68
N GLU A 42 -3.35 -6.98 16.70
CA GLU A 42 -1.99 -7.50 16.61
C GLU A 42 -1.89 -8.70 15.66
N ASP A 43 -2.84 -9.65 15.72
CA ASP A 43 -2.89 -10.81 14.84
C ASP A 43 -3.18 -10.42 13.39
N LYS A 44 -4.09 -9.46 13.17
CA LYS A 44 -4.36 -8.92 11.83
C LYS A 44 -3.08 -8.35 11.22
N ILE A 45 -2.34 -7.56 11.99
CA ILE A 45 -1.08 -6.95 11.54
C ILE A 45 -0.04 -8.03 11.25
N PHE A 46 0.08 -9.02 12.13
CA PHE A 46 1.01 -10.12 11.97
C PHE A 46 0.70 -10.99 10.75
N LYS A 47 -0.56 -11.34 10.48
CA LYS A 47 -0.97 -12.10 9.29
C LYS A 47 -0.59 -11.39 8.00
N VAL A 48 -0.85 -10.07 7.90
CA VAL A 48 -0.41 -9.29 6.73
C VAL A 48 1.11 -9.26 6.63
N ALA A 49 1.82 -9.03 7.74
CA ALA A 49 3.28 -8.95 7.73
C ALA A 49 3.95 -10.27 7.37
N SER A 50 3.45 -11.39 7.90
CA SER A 50 4.05 -12.72 7.69
C SER A 50 3.67 -13.31 6.34
N GLU A 51 2.39 -13.32 5.97
CA GLU A 51 1.93 -14.03 4.77
C GLU A 51 2.12 -13.23 3.48
N ILE A 52 1.95 -11.90 3.53
CA ILE A 52 2.09 -11.04 2.34
C ILE A 52 3.52 -10.52 2.20
N TYR A 53 4.13 -10.05 3.30
CA TYR A 53 5.48 -9.45 3.22
C TYR A 53 6.59 -10.47 3.44
N GLY A 54 6.35 -11.54 4.20
CA GLY A 54 7.38 -12.51 4.59
C GLY A 54 8.18 -12.10 5.83
N ALA A 55 7.62 -11.25 6.69
CA ALA A 55 8.25 -10.85 7.95
C ALA A 55 8.24 -12.00 8.96
N GLU A 56 9.29 -12.09 9.78
CA GLU A 56 9.37 -13.11 10.83
C GLU A 56 8.50 -12.74 12.03
N LYS A 57 8.54 -11.46 12.43
CA LYS A 57 7.77 -10.93 13.58
C LYS A 57 7.40 -9.46 13.37
N VAL A 58 6.47 -9.01 14.20
CA VAL A 58 6.05 -7.61 14.29
C VAL A 58 6.39 -7.08 15.67
N ASP A 59 7.16 -5.99 15.72
CA ASP A 59 7.49 -5.27 16.94
C ASP A 59 6.63 -4.03 17.11
N TYR A 60 6.37 -3.65 18.36
CA TYR A 60 5.53 -2.50 18.69
C TYR A 60 6.26 -1.54 19.63
N THR A 61 6.35 -0.29 19.20
CA THR A 61 6.85 0.79 20.05
C THR A 61 5.91 1.07 21.23
N PRO A 62 6.38 1.78 22.28
CA PRO A 62 5.52 2.16 23.41
C PRO A 62 4.27 2.96 23.01
N GLN A 63 4.39 3.82 22.00
CA GLN A 63 3.27 4.60 21.46
C GLN A 63 2.23 3.68 20.78
N ALA A 64 2.67 2.75 19.92
CA ALA A 64 1.76 1.79 19.31
C ALA A 64 1.02 0.93 20.35
N LYS A 65 1.69 0.53 21.44
CA LYS A 65 1.05 -0.19 22.56
C LYS A 65 -0.01 0.65 23.29
N LEU A 66 0.19 1.97 23.39
CA LEU A 66 -0.83 2.90 23.91
C LEU A 66 -2.03 3.01 22.95
N ASP A 67 -1.77 3.07 21.65
CA ASP A 67 -2.82 3.15 20.64
C ASP A 67 -3.65 1.86 20.60
N LEU A 68 -3.04 0.67 20.70
CA LEU A 68 -3.74 -0.61 20.83
C LEU A 68 -4.69 -0.63 22.04
N ARG A 69 -4.24 -0.13 23.21
CA ARG A 69 -5.13 0.01 24.37
C ARG A 69 -6.29 0.95 24.11
N ARG A 70 -6.05 2.06 23.40
CA ARG A 70 -7.09 3.03 23.03
C ARG A 70 -8.12 2.40 22.07
N ILE A 71 -7.65 1.65 21.08
CA ILE A 71 -8.49 0.94 20.10
C ILE A 71 -9.45 -0.02 20.81
N ASN A 72 -8.91 -0.88 21.69
CA ASN A 72 -9.71 -1.80 22.49
C ASN A 72 -10.70 -1.08 23.41
N ARG A 73 -10.26 0.00 24.09
CA ARG A 73 -11.11 0.79 25.00
C ARG A 73 -12.33 1.39 24.30
N TYR A 74 -12.20 1.77 23.04
CA TYR A 74 -13.29 2.39 22.27
C TYR A 74 -14.04 1.41 21.37
N GLY A 75 -13.71 0.12 21.39
CA GLY A 75 -14.40 -0.92 20.61
C GLY A 75 -14.11 -0.86 19.11
N TYR A 76 -12.93 -0.37 18.72
CA TYR A 76 -12.49 -0.30 17.31
C TYR A 76 -11.62 -1.51 16.89
N ASP A 77 -11.47 -2.50 17.76
CA ASP A 77 -10.65 -3.70 17.55
C ASP A 77 -11.12 -4.56 16.37
N LYS A 78 -12.42 -4.50 16.04
CA LYS A 78 -13.01 -5.24 14.91
C LYS A 78 -12.79 -4.60 13.54
N LEU A 79 -12.25 -3.38 13.49
CA LEU A 79 -11.96 -2.74 12.21
C LEU A 79 -10.84 -3.49 11.47
N PRO A 80 -10.89 -3.52 10.12
CA PRO A 80 -9.78 -4.00 9.29
C PRO A 80 -8.58 -3.06 9.40
N ILE A 81 -7.44 -3.51 8.89
CA ILE A 81 -6.17 -2.75 8.93
C ILE A 81 -5.72 -2.31 7.53
N CYS A 82 -5.09 -1.14 7.48
CA CYS A 82 -4.39 -0.59 6.32
C CYS A 82 -2.97 -0.24 6.74
N ILE A 83 -2.02 -1.16 6.51
CA ILE A 83 -0.63 -0.97 6.94
C ILE A 83 0.05 0.08 6.06
N ALA A 84 0.60 1.08 6.71
CA ALA A 84 1.27 2.19 6.07
C ALA A 84 2.79 2.00 6.21
N LYS A 85 3.45 1.67 5.09
CA LYS A 85 4.87 1.32 4.98
C LYS A 85 5.48 1.86 3.68
N THR A 86 6.80 1.78 3.55
CA THR A 86 7.49 2.06 2.28
C THR A 86 6.99 1.13 1.17
N GLN A 87 6.76 1.67 -0.03
CA GLN A 87 6.37 0.90 -1.21
C GLN A 87 7.57 0.27 -1.94
N LYS A 88 8.80 0.65 -1.57
CA LYS A 88 10.03 0.21 -2.27
C LYS A 88 10.51 -1.19 -1.89
N SER A 89 10.02 -1.73 -0.78
CA SER A 89 10.43 -3.02 -0.22
C SER A 89 9.23 -3.77 0.34
N LEU A 90 9.31 -5.10 0.42
CA LEU A 90 8.40 -5.89 1.25
C LEU A 90 8.60 -5.60 2.75
N SER A 91 9.84 -5.32 3.17
CA SER A 91 10.16 -4.91 4.53
C SER A 91 9.78 -3.45 4.81
N ASP A 92 9.90 -3.00 6.05
CA ASP A 92 9.78 -1.57 6.40
C ASP A 92 11.04 -0.75 6.06
N ASN A 93 12.12 -1.39 5.59
CA ASN A 93 13.34 -0.75 5.11
C ASN A 93 13.35 -0.61 3.57
N PRO A 94 13.36 0.62 3.01
CA PRO A 94 13.34 0.84 1.56
C PRO A 94 14.55 0.30 0.80
N ASP A 95 15.68 0.06 1.47
CA ASP A 95 16.92 -0.38 0.83
C ASP A 95 16.96 -1.90 0.57
N LEU A 96 16.06 -2.66 1.20
CA LEU A 96 15.97 -4.11 1.03
C LEU A 96 15.11 -4.46 -0.20
N ILE A 97 15.75 -4.64 -1.35
CA ILE A 97 15.10 -4.93 -2.62
C ILE A 97 14.90 -6.44 -2.88
N GLY A 98 14.00 -6.77 -3.82
CA GLY A 98 13.70 -8.15 -4.19
C GLY A 98 12.82 -8.84 -3.15
N ARG A 99 13.20 -10.06 -2.74
CA ARG A 99 12.50 -10.85 -1.71
C ARG A 99 13.35 -10.95 -0.43
N PRO A 100 13.33 -9.92 0.44
CA PRO A 100 14.04 -10.00 1.72
C PRO A 100 13.47 -11.13 2.59
N LYS A 101 14.31 -11.64 3.49
CA LYS A 101 13.98 -12.67 4.48
C LYS A 101 14.43 -12.24 5.86
N ASP A 102 13.92 -12.90 6.89
CA ASP A 102 14.39 -12.78 8.28
C ASP A 102 14.34 -11.33 8.80
N PHE A 103 13.36 -10.55 8.32
CA PHE A 103 13.18 -9.16 8.71
C PHE A 103 12.00 -9.02 9.67
N LEU A 104 12.09 -7.98 10.51
CA LEU A 104 11.06 -7.57 11.44
C LEU A 104 10.31 -6.37 10.86
N VAL A 105 9.03 -6.23 11.19
CA VAL A 105 8.26 -5.02 10.90
C VAL A 105 7.99 -4.30 12.20
N THR A 106 8.37 -3.02 12.30
CA THR A 106 8.17 -2.23 13.53
C THR A 106 6.99 -1.28 13.39
N VAL A 107 5.92 -1.48 14.18
CA VAL A 107 4.78 -0.55 14.25
C VAL A 107 5.07 0.56 15.26
N ARG A 108 5.10 1.79 14.75
CA ARG A 108 5.45 3.02 15.50
C ARG A 108 4.24 3.68 16.15
N GLN A 109 3.08 3.63 15.50
CA GLN A 109 1.82 4.17 16.00
C GLN A 109 0.67 3.56 15.22
N ILE A 110 -0.54 3.63 15.76
CA ILE A 110 -1.75 3.20 15.05
C ILE A 110 -2.78 4.33 15.06
N VAL A 111 -3.15 4.80 13.87
CA VAL A 111 -4.16 5.85 13.71
C VAL A 111 -5.52 5.21 13.46
N ILE A 112 -6.56 5.72 14.11
CA ILE A 112 -7.94 5.25 13.94
C ILE A 112 -8.62 6.12 12.90
N SER A 113 -8.95 5.55 11.74
CA SER A 113 -9.73 6.21 10.68
C SER A 113 -11.19 5.77 10.78
N SER A 114 -11.86 6.16 11.87
CA SER A 114 -13.20 5.66 12.21
C SER A 114 -14.27 5.95 11.16
N GLY A 115 -14.21 7.11 10.49
CA GLY A 115 -15.15 7.45 9.41
C GLY A 115 -15.00 6.58 8.17
N ALA A 116 -13.77 6.16 7.85
CA ALA A 116 -13.49 5.26 6.72
C ALA A 116 -13.58 3.77 7.10
N GLY A 117 -13.59 3.46 8.40
CA GLY A 117 -13.79 2.11 8.92
C GLY A 117 -12.52 1.23 8.91
N PHE A 118 -11.33 1.78 9.19
CA PHE A 118 -10.11 0.98 9.34
C PHE A 118 -9.09 1.59 10.31
N LEU A 119 -8.14 0.76 10.74
CA LEU A 119 -6.97 1.14 11.53
C LEU A 119 -5.75 1.29 10.62
N VAL A 120 -4.86 2.23 10.94
CA VAL A 120 -3.66 2.53 10.15
C VAL A 120 -2.40 2.31 10.99
N PRO A 121 -1.84 1.08 11.02
CA PRO A 121 -0.53 0.82 11.58
C PRO A 121 0.56 1.50 10.74
N ILE A 122 1.35 2.37 11.34
CA ILE A 122 2.41 3.13 10.66
C ILE A 122 3.76 2.53 11.04
N THR A 123 4.52 2.06 10.05
CA THR A 123 5.79 1.34 10.26
C THR A 123 7.03 2.20 10.02
N GLY A 124 6.96 3.13 9.07
CA GLY A 124 8.02 4.08 8.74
C GLY A 124 7.57 5.53 8.76
N GLU A 125 8.43 6.42 8.28
CA GLU A 125 8.02 7.79 7.99
C GLU A 125 7.19 7.82 6.72
N ILE A 126 6.04 8.49 6.79
CA ILE A 126 5.09 8.58 5.67
C ILE A 126 4.88 10.04 5.35
N MET A 127 5.24 10.41 4.13
CA MET A 127 5.04 11.75 3.61
C MET A 127 3.55 11.96 3.33
N ARG A 128 2.89 12.75 4.18
CA ARG A 128 1.47 13.13 4.00
C ARG A 128 1.29 14.42 3.21
N MET A 129 2.36 15.21 3.11
CA MET A 129 2.37 16.52 2.45
C MET A 129 3.68 16.64 1.68
N PRO A 130 3.70 16.30 0.38
CA PRO A 130 4.89 16.45 -0.44
C PRO A 130 5.23 17.93 -0.63
N GLY A 131 6.52 18.26 -0.55
CA GLY A 131 7.03 19.59 -0.86
C GLY A 131 7.27 19.78 -2.36
N LEU A 132 7.45 21.04 -2.77
CA LEU A 132 7.89 21.37 -4.13
C LEU A 132 9.40 21.09 -4.31
N PRO A 133 9.85 20.67 -5.50
CA PRO A 133 11.28 20.54 -5.79
C PRO A 133 11.95 21.92 -5.89
N LYS A 134 13.29 21.95 -5.91
CA LYS A 134 14.08 23.20 -6.01
C LYS A 134 13.68 24.08 -7.21
N SER A 135 13.34 23.45 -8.33
CA SER A 135 12.81 24.10 -9.53
C SER A 135 11.43 23.52 -9.83
N PRO A 136 10.34 24.14 -9.35
CA PRO A 136 8.97 23.65 -9.57
C PRO A 136 8.55 23.80 -11.04
N SER A 137 7.77 22.84 -11.57
CA SER A 137 7.17 22.94 -12.91
C SER A 137 6.29 24.18 -13.08
N ALA A 138 5.75 24.72 -11.98
CA ALA A 138 4.99 25.98 -11.98
C ALA A 138 5.77 27.17 -12.60
N MET A 139 7.11 27.13 -12.62
CA MET A 139 7.94 28.16 -13.24
C MET A 139 7.94 28.10 -14.78
N THR A 140 7.53 26.96 -15.35
CA THR A 140 7.51 26.71 -16.80
C THR A 140 6.10 26.51 -17.36
N ILE A 141 5.09 26.44 -16.50
CA ILE A 141 3.69 26.35 -16.92
C ILE A 141 3.24 27.72 -17.42
N ASP A 142 2.68 27.76 -18.63
CA ASP A 142 2.18 28.97 -19.26
C ASP A 142 0.99 28.68 -20.18
N VAL A 143 0.27 29.73 -20.59
CA VAL A 143 -0.88 29.67 -21.52
C VAL A 143 -0.60 30.58 -22.71
N GLU A 144 -0.47 29.98 -23.89
CA GLU A 144 -0.30 30.69 -25.17
C GLU A 144 -1.57 31.48 -25.53
N LEU A 145 -1.47 32.43 -26.47
CA LEU A 145 -2.57 33.31 -26.88
C LEU A 145 -3.78 32.57 -27.48
N ASP A 146 -3.57 31.37 -28.02
CA ASP A 146 -4.62 30.49 -28.55
C ASP A 146 -5.25 29.59 -27.47
N GLY A 147 -4.84 29.76 -26.21
CA GLY A 147 -5.29 28.97 -25.07
C GLY A 147 -4.54 27.65 -24.86
N LYS A 148 -3.47 27.38 -25.64
CA LYS A 148 -2.66 26.18 -25.48
C LYS A 148 -1.78 26.28 -24.24
N ILE A 149 -1.82 25.24 -23.40
CA ILE A 149 -1.02 25.16 -22.17
C ILE A 149 0.31 24.47 -22.45
N SER A 150 1.43 25.06 -22.04
CA SER A 150 2.77 24.45 -22.10
C SER A 150 3.31 24.11 -20.71
N GLY A 151 4.23 23.13 -20.62
CA GLY A 151 4.98 22.82 -19.39
C GLY A 151 4.22 22.02 -18.32
N LEU A 152 3.03 21.51 -18.64
CA LEU A 152 2.18 20.75 -17.70
C LEU A 152 2.49 19.24 -17.66
N PHE A 153 2.94 18.68 -18.80
CA PHE A 153 3.31 17.27 -18.99
C PHE A 153 4.57 17.16 -19.83
#